data_AF-A0A9D6CBK0-F1
#
_entry.id   AF-A0A9D6CBK0-F1
#
_cell.length_a   1.000
_cell.length_b   1.000
_cell.length_c   1.000
_cell.angle_alpha   90.00
_cell.angle_beta   90.00
_cell.angle_gamma   90.00
#
_symmetry.space_group_name_H-M   'P 1'
#
loop_
_entity.id
_entity.type
_entity.pdbx_description
1 polymer ?
#
loop_
_entity_poly.entity_id
_entity_poly.type
_entity_poly.pdbx_seq_one_letter_code
_entity_poly.pdbx_strand_id
1 'polypeptide(L)'
;MRTGWMVFGVLALSAAAQASDERADDGRYEAFPLAGVVGSKGGGGGRAFILDTREGHVWIWSENELITAPDGSRRYGAGFIYQGRLPSPARPGEFIETPRK
;
A
#
# COMPACT_ATOMS: atom_id res chain seq x y z
N MET A 1 2.59 44.35 20.75
CA MET A 1 2.73 42.93 21.13
C MET A 1 1.90 42.04 20.19
N ARG A 2 2.37 41.76 18.97
CA ARG A 2 1.67 40.86 18.01
C ARG A 2 2.61 39.90 17.26
N THR A 3 3.93 40.07 17.43
CA THR A 3 4.98 39.30 16.74
C THR A 3 5.27 37.94 17.39
N GLY A 4 4.91 37.73 18.66
CA GLY A 4 5.11 36.44 19.33
C GLY A 4 4.21 35.30 18.81
N TRP A 5 3.03 35.64 18.27
CA TRP A 5 2.05 34.63 17.86
C TRP A 5 2.41 33.98 16.51
N MET A 6 3.03 34.74 15.61
CA MET A 6 3.44 34.21 14.31
C MET A 6 4.62 33.22 14.44
N VAL A 7 5.54 33.44 15.36
CA VAL A 7 6.68 32.53 15.60
C VAL A 7 6.19 31.18 16.14
N PHE A 8 5.23 31.19 17.07
CA PHE A 8 4.60 29.95 17.56
C PHE A 8 3.79 29.23 16.47
N GLY A 9 3.09 29.97 15.61
CA GLY A 9 2.35 29.39 14.48
C GLY A 9 3.26 28.70 13.47
N VAL A 10 4.40 29.32 13.14
CA VAL A 10 5.40 28.74 12.23
C VAL A 10 6.09 27.51 12.85
N LEU A 11 6.43 27.55 14.15
CA LEU A 11 6.99 26.40 14.85
C LEU A 11 6.01 25.22 14.94
N ALA A 12 4.72 25.49 15.19
CA ALA A 12 3.68 24.46 15.22
C ALA A 12 3.45 23.82 13.84
N LEU A 13 3.53 24.61 12.76
CA LEU A 13 3.37 24.11 11.39
C LEU A 13 4.57 23.24 10.96
N SER A 14 5.80 23.64 11.33
CA SER A 14 7.00 22.84 11.07
C SER A 14 7.02 21.53 11.86
N ALA A 15 6.59 21.53 13.12
CA ALA A 15 6.47 20.32 13.93
C ALA A 15 5.41 19.35 13.38
N ALA A 16 4.29 19.86 12.87
CA ALA A 16 3.26 19.04 12.22
C ALA A 16 3.74 18.44 10.88
N ALA A 17 4.57 19.17 10.13
CA ALA A 17 5.17 18.68 8.88
C ALA A 17 6.27 17.62 9.12
N GLN A 18 6.99 17.68 10.25
CA GLN A 18 7.96 16.65 10.64
C GLN A 18 7.27 15.40 11.21
N ALA A 19 6.14 15.56 11.92
CA ALA A 19 5.36 14.44 12.45
C ALA A 19 4.66 13.60 11.38
N SER A 20 4.43 14.13 10.17
CA SER A 20 3.93 13.34 9.03
C SER A 20 4.96 12.37 8.46
N ASP A 21 6.26 12.62 8.67
CA ASP A 21 7.35 11.76 8.20
C ASP A 21 7.61 10.59 9.16
N GLU A 22 7.49 10.82 10.48
CA GLU A 22 7.63 9.77 11.52
C GLU A 22 6.53 8.68 11.49
N ARG A 23 5.47 8.86 10.70
CA ARG A 23 4.39 7.87 10.57
C ARG A 23 4.40 7.10 9.25
N ALA A 24 5.29 7.43 8.34
CA ALA A 24 5.71 6.49 7.31
C ALA A 24 6.65 5.50 8.00
N ASP A 25 6.15 4.30 8.31
CA ASP A 25 6.93 3.20 8.88
C ASP A 25 8.09 2.84 7.95
N ASP A 26 9.21 3.57 8.02
CA ASP A 26 10.58 3.31 7.56
C ASP A 26 10.78 2.54 6.23
N GLY A 27 9.82 2.59 5.30
CA GLY A 27 9.82 1.72 4.11
C GLY A 27 9.45 0.25 4.38
N ARG A 28 8.74 -0.07 5.48
CA ARG A 28 8.21 -1.43 5.75
C ARG A 28 7.33 -1.92 4.60
N TYR A 29 6.54 -1.04 4.00
CA TYR A 29 5.65 -1.41 2.90
C TYR A 29 6.11 -0.76 1.62
N GLU A 30 6.43 -1.57 0.62
CA GLU A 30 6.74 -1.13 -0.73
C GLU A 30 5.59 -1.47 -1.68
N ALA A 31 5.20 -0.51 -2.52
CA ALA A 31 4.13 -0.67 -3.49
C ALA A 31 4.67 -0.59 -4.92
N PHE A 32 4.44 -1.65 -5.69
CA PHE A 32 4.85 -1.77 -7.08
C PHE A 32 3.63 -1.70 -7.99
N PRO A 33 3.56 -0.76 -8.95
CA PRO A 33 2.45 -0.70 -9.88
C PRO A 33 2.45 -1.95 -10.76
N LEU A 34 1.29 -2.60 -10.88
CA LEU A 34 1.15 -3.75 -11.76
C LEU A 34 0.79 -3.28 -13.16
N ALA A 35 1.79 -3.25 -14.05
CA ALA A 35 1.61 -2.95 -15.46
C ALA A 35 0.80 -4.05 -16.17
N GLY A 36 0.04 -3.68 -17.21
CA GLY A 36 -0.59 -4.67 -18.09
C GLY A 36 -2.00 -5.12 -17.71
N VAL A 37 -2.70 -4.45 -16.79
CA VAL A 37 -4.18 -4.49 -16.80
C VAL A 37 -4.70 -3.51 -17.86
N VAL A 38 -4.20 -3.69 -19.08
CA VAL A 38 -4.76 -3.10 -20.29
C VAL A 38 -5.76 -4.13 -20.79
N GLY A 39 -7.02 -4.02 -20.37
CA GLY A 39 -8.01 -5.04 -20.73
C GLY A 39 -9.37 -5.03 -20.03
N SER A 40 -9.60 -4.23 -19.00
CA SER A 40 -10.99 -3.93 -18.63
C SER A 40 -11.51 -2.99 -19.72
N LYS A 41 -12.21 -3.56 -20.69
CA LYS A 41 -12.93 -2.87 -21.77
C LYS A 41 -14.02 -1.99 -21.10
N GLY A 42 -13.58 -0.88 -20.49
CA GLY A 42 -14.33 -0.10 -19.51
C GLY A 42 -13.50 0.20 -18.24
N GLY A 43 -12.66 1.24 -18.27
CA GLY A 43 -12.17 1.94 -17.07
C GLY A 43 -11.45 1.08 -16.00
N GLY A 44 -10.53 0.20 -16.38
CA GLY A 44 -9.77 -0.61 -15.43
C GLY A 44 -8.90 0.24 -14.50
N GLY A 45 -9.36 0.41 -13.26
CA GLY A 45 -8.67 1.17 -12.22
C GLY A 45 -7.29 0.60 -11.85
N GLY A 46 -6.49 1.41 -11.17
CA GLY A 46 -5.12 1.10 -10.81
C GLY A 46 -5.00 -0.17 -9.97
N ARG A 47 -3.88 -0.88 -10.13
CA ARG A 47 -3.51 -2.02 -9.27
C ARG A 47 -2.07 -1.89 -8.82
N ALA A 48 -1.81 -2.33 -7.59
CA ALA A 48 -0.47 -2.36 -7.02
C ALA A 48 -0.24 -3.67 -6.28
N PHE A 49 0.98 -4.18 -6.36
CA PHE A 49 1.49 -5.23 -5.49
C PHE A 49 2.13 -4.57 -4.28
N ILE A 50 1.76 -5.00 -3.08
CA ILE A 50 2.25 -4.43 -1.83
C ILE A 50 3.05 -5.52 -1.11
N LEU A 51 4.28 -5.19 -0.74
CA LEU A 51 5.21 -6.05 -0.01
C LEU A 51 5.50 -5.47 1.36
N ASP A 52 5.28 -6.25 2.42
CA ASP A 52 5.92 -6.05 3.73
C ASP A 52 7.37 -6.52 3.63
N THR A 53 8.32 -5.59 3.62
CA THR A 53 9.76 -5.83 3.49
C THR A 53 10.37 -6.46 4.75
N ARG A 54 9.68 -6.41 5.90
CA ARG A 54 10.15 -7.02 7.15
C ARG A 54 9.72 -8.47 7.27
N GLU A 55 8.45 -8.74 7.00
CA GLU A 55 7.86 -10.06 7.24
C GLU A 55 7.64 -10.86 5.95
N GLY A 56 7.67 -10.22 4.78
CA GLY A 56 7.44 -10.86 3.48
C GLY A 56 5.97 -11.05 3.13
N HIS A 57 5.05 -10.47 3.90
CA HIS A 57 3.62 -10.51 3.60
C HIS A 57 3.31 -9.72 2.34
N VAL A 58 2.39 -10.24 1.52
CA VAL A 58 2.08 -9.67 0.21
C VAL A 58 0.58 -9.52 -0.02
N TRP A 59 0.21 -8.41 -0.64
CA TRP A 59 -1.16 -8.09 -1.03
C TRP A 59 -1.21 -7.56 -2.46
N ILE A 60 -2.40 -7.67 -3.06
CA ILE A 60 -2.78 -6.87 -4.22
C ILE A 60 -3.77 -5.81 -3.76
N TRP A 61 -3.46 -4.56 -4.04
CA TRP A 61 -4.42 -3.48 -4.05
C TRP A 61 -5.02 -3.33 -5.44
N SER A 62 -6.33 -3.14 -5.51
CA SER A 62 -7.09 -2.93 -6.73
C SER A 62 -8.10 -1.82 -6.50
N GLU A 63 -8.09 -0.78 -7.33
CA GLU A 63 -9.04 0.33 -7.25
C GLU A 63 -10.48 -0.10 -7.60
N ASN A 64 -10.62 -1.14 -8.41
CA ASN A 64 -11.90 -1.59 -8.97
C ASN A 64 -12.15 -3.09 -8.69
N GLU A 65 -12.21 -3.46 -7.41
CA GLU A 65 -12.50 -4.82 -6.95
C GLU A 65 -14.00 -5.01 -6.69
N LEU A 66 -14.54 -6.18 -7.00
CA LEU A 66 -15.94 -6.50 -6.74
C LEU A 66 -16.13 -6.98 -5.29
N ILE A 67 -16.59 -6.09 -4.43
CA ILE A 67 -16.73 -6.30 -2.99
C ILE A 67 -18.16 -6.69 -2.66
N THR A 68 -18.32 -7.73 -1.84
CA THR A 68 -19.61 -8.12 -1.25
C THR A 68 -19.77 -7.42 0.10
N ALA A 69 -20.82 -6.62 0.25
CA ALA A 69 -21.15 -5.97 1.51
C ALA A 69 -21.82 -6.96 2.49
N PRO A 70 -21.88 -6.64 3.80
CA PRO A 70 -22.50 -7.51 4.81
C PRO A 70 -23.97 -7.86 4.53
N ASP A 71 -24.67 -7.00 3.78
CA ASP A 71 -26.05 -7.19 3.35
C ASP A 71 -26.19 -8.09 2.10
N GLY A 72 -25.08 -8.64 1.59
CA GLY A 72 -25.03 -9.48 0.39
C GLY A 72 -25.04 -8.70 -0.93
N SER A 73 -25.15 -7.37 -0.91
CA SER A 73 -25.03 -6.55 -2.11
C SER A 73 -23.60 -6.56 -2.66
N ARG A 74 -23.45 -6.34 -3.97
CA ARG A 74 -22.15 -6.30 -4.64
C ARG A 74 -21.90 -4.90 -5.18
N ARG A 75 -20.72 -4.35 -4.92
CA ARG A 75 -20.29 -3.06 -5.45
C ARG A 75 -18.82 -3.08 -5.83
N TYR A 76 -18.47 -2.26 -6.81
CA TYR A 76 -17.08 -2.02 -7.15
C TYR A 76 -16.45 -0.99 -6.19
N GLY A 77 -15.20 -1.20 -5.81
CA GLY A 77 -14.42 -0.26 -5.02
C GLY A 77 -13.01 -0.73 -4.72
N ALA A 78 -12.27 0.07 -3.96
CA ALA A 78 -10.89 -0.26 -3.60
C ALA A 78 -10.83 -1.49 -2.68
N GLY A 79 -10.10 -2.53 -3.10
CA GLY A 79 -9.92 -3.77 -2.38
C GLY A 79 -8.45 -4.07 -2.08
N PHE A 80 -8.19 -4.69 -0.93
CA PHE A 80 -6.90 -5.27 -0.56
C PHE A 80 -7.06 -6.79 -0.45
N ILE A 81 -6.34 -7.52 -1.27
CA ILE A 81 -6.43 -8.99 -1.37
C ILE A 81 -5.12 -9.56 -0.88
N TYR A 82 -5.15 -10.24 0.26
CA TYR A 82 -3.97 -10.92 0.80
C TYR A 82 -3.59 -12.10 -0.09
N GLN A 83 -2.34 -12.15 -0.52
CA GLN A 83 -1.80 -13.20 -1.39
C GLN A 83 -0.98 -14.23 -0.62
N GLY A 84 -0.63 -13.94 0.64
CA GLY A 84 0.18 -14.81 1.48
C GLY A 84 1.48 -14.15 1.89
N ARG A 85 2.51 -14.98 2.10
CA ARG A 85 3.82 -14.55 2.57
C ARG A 85 4.88 -15.16 1.67
N LEU A 86 5.78 -14.32 1.14
CA LEU A 86 6.97 -14.79 0.46
C LEU A 86 7.91 -15.45 1.48
N PRO A 87 8.40 -16.67 1.21
CA PRO A 87 9.41 -17.26 2.05
C PRO A 87 10.68 -16.41 2.01
N SER A 88 11.33 -16.25 3.16
CA SER A 88 12.62 -15.58 3.23
C SER A 88 13.66 -16.47 2.53
N PRO A 89 14.31 -16.01 1.44
CA PRO A 89 15.36 -16.79 0.80
C PRO A 89 16.54 -16.94 1.78
N ALA A 90 17.10 -18.14 1.87
CA ALA A 90 18.27 -18.38 2.71
C ALA A 90 19.53 -17.74 2.10
N ARG A 91 19.55 -17.55 0.78
CA ARG A 91 20.68 -16.96 0.05
C ARG A 91 20.21 -15.99 -1.05
N PRO A 92 20.95 -14.90 -1.31
CA PRO A 92 20.72 -14.06 -2.49
C PRO A 92 20.81 -14.89 -3.78
N GLY A 93 19.88 -14.68 -4.71
CA GLY A 93 19.81 -15.42 -5.98
C GLY A 93 19.13 -16.79 -5.89
N GLU A 94 18.63 -17.18 -4.72
CA GLU A 94 17.81 -18.37 -4.57
C GLU A 94 16.45 -18.19 -5.26
N PHE A 95 16.06 -19.19 -6.06
CA PHE A 95 14.74 -19.21 -6.67
C PHE A 95 13.71 -19.73 -5.67
N ILE A 96 12.65 -18.95 -5.45
CA ILE A 96 11.49 -19.41 -4.70
C ILE A 96 10.70 -20.33 -5.63
N GLU A 97 10.76 -21.65 -5.39
CA GLU A 97 9.97 -22.61 -6.14
C GLU A 97 8.48 -22.31 -5.99
N THR A 98 7.79 -22.14 -7.12
CA THR A 98 6.33 -22.06 -7.09
C THR A 98 5.79 -23.44 -6.78
N PRO A 99 4.96 -23.64 -5.73
CA PRO A 99 4.38 -24.94 -5.46
C PRO A 99 3.60 -25.41 -6.68
N ARG A 100 3.94 -26.59 -7.20
CA ARG A 100 3.17 -27.24 -8.27
C ARG A 100 1.75 -27.48 -7.75
N LYS A 101 0.76 -27.05 -8.54
CA LYS A 101 -0.65 -27.34 -8.30
C LYS A 101 -0.93 -28.83 -8.39
#